data_AF-A0A0B6XZ60-F1
#
_entry.id   AF-A0A0B6XZ60-F1
#
_cell.length_a   1.000
_cell.length_b   1.000
_cell.length_c   1.000
_cell.angle_alpha   90.00
_cell.angle_beta   90.00
_cell.angle_gamma   90.00
#
_symmetry.space_group_name_H-M   'P 1'
#
loop_
_entity.id
_entity.type
_entity.pdbx_description
1 polymer ?
#
loop_
_entity_poly.entity_id
_entity_poly.type
_entity_poly.pdbx_seq_one_letter_code
_entity_poly.pdbx_strand_id
1 'polypeptide(L)'
;MQSVMTDSLEIIKCGVRFDPPALVLCYKKSGKIRRRSIPLRNFDKNTGIDHIMEDLKSSPDNSKFVRLLSAAQLQRLLTIIKDKLGGLSLEASIARNNAMDILNPEENLNKVDVETL
;
A
#
# COMPACT_ATOMS: atom_id res chain seq x y z
N MET A 1 2.51 36.52 19.66
CA MET A 1 2.31 35.64 18.48
C MET A 1 2.42 34.20 18.95
N GLN A 2 1.30 33.49 19.11
CA GLN A 2 1.34 32.05 19.42
C GLN A 2 1.72 31.31 18.14
N SER A 3 2.83 30.59 18.18
CA SER A 3 3.24 29.64 17.16
C SER A 3 2.13 28.62 16.98
N VAL A 4 1.43 28.66 15.85
CA VAL A 4 0.55 27.57 15.42
C VAL A 4 1.48 26.37 15.22
N MET A 5 1.56 25.49 16.21
CA MET A 5 2.24 24.21 16.05
C MET A 5 1.44 23.44 15.00
N THR A 6 1.95 23.43 13.78
CA THR A 6 1.43 22.61 12.68
C THR A 6 1.43 21.18 13.19
N ASP A 7 0.24 20.61 13.37
CA ASP A 7 0.07 19.30 13.96
C ASP A 7 0.60 18.24 12.97
N SER A 8 1.89 17.95 13.05
CA SER A 8 2.61 17.11 12.09
C SER A 8 2.06 15.68 12.16
N LEU A 9 1.60 15.18 11.01
CA LEU A 9 1.14 13.81 10.83
C LEU A 9 2.28 12.97 10.25
N GLU A 10 2.68 11.91 10.95
CA GLU A 10 3.77 11.02 10.52
C GLU A 10 3.28 9.56 10.55
N ILE A 11 3.44 8.83 9.43
CA ILE A 11 3.12 7.40 9.38
C ILE A 11 4.31 6.60 9.92
N ILE A 12 4.07 5.79 10.96
CA ILE A 12 5.09 4.92 11.57
C ILE A 12 5.05 3.52 10.96
N LYS A 13 3.85 2.94 10.83
CA LYS A 13 3.63 1.61 10.26
C LYS A 13 2.34 1.56 9.46
N CYS A 14 2.33 0.75 8.40
CA CYS A 14 1.14 0.43 7.61
C CYS A 14 1.08 -1.09 7.42
N GLY A 15 -0.11 -1.66 7.59
CA GLY A 15 -0.37 -3.09 7.42
C GLY A 15 -1.79 -3.34 6.93
N VAL A 16 -2.22 -4.59 6.96
CA VAL A 16 -3.52 -5.02 6.45
C VAL A 16 -4.29 -5.84 7.50
N ARG A 17 -5.61 -5.79 7.41
CA ARG A 17 -6.54 -6.74 8.03
C ARG A 17 -7.33 -7.41 6.91
N PHE A 18 -7.48 -8.73 6.98
CA PHE A 18 -8.17 -9.51 5.95
C PHE A 18 -9.69 -9.61 6.15
N ASP A 19 -10.17 -9.54 7.39
CA ASP A 19 -11.59 -9.71 7.71
C ASP A 19 -12.12 -8.67 8.74
N PRO A 20 -13.02 -7.75 8.33
CA PRO A 20 -13.24 -7.32 6.96
C PRO A 20 -12.01 -6.57 6.40
N PRO A 21 -11.77 -6.61 5.07
CA PRO A 21 -10.63 -5.97 4.41
C PRO A 21 -10.39 -4.51 4.84
N ALA A 22 -9.18 -4.20 5.30
CA ALA A 22 -8.81 -2.85 5.68
C ALA A 22 -7.30 -2.60 5.65
N LEU A 23 -6.90 -1.35 5.37
CA LEU A 23 -5.56 -0.85 5.69
C LEU A 23 -5.51 -0.44 7.16
N VAL A 24 -4.44 -0.79 7.85
CA VAL A 24 -4.22 -0.48 9.26
C VAL A 24 -3.00 0.41 9.39
N LEU A 25 -3.20 1.63 9.87
CA LEU A 25 -2.16 2.64 10.03
C LEU A 25 -1.83 2.83 11.50
N CYS A 26 -0.55 2.90 11.82
CA CYS A 26 -0.02 3.44 13.06
C CYS A 26 0.69 4.75 12.74
N TYR A 27 0.30 5.85 13.38
CA TYR A 27 0.78 7.19 13.06
C TYR A 27 0.98 8.04 14.32
N LYS A 28 1.87 9.02 14.25
CA LYS A 28 2.06 10.03 15.28
C LYS A 28 1.32 11.31 14.90
N LYS A 29 0.58 11.87 15.85
CA LYS A 29 -0.10 13.17 15.72
C LYS A 29 -0.09 13.87 17.07
N SER A 30 0.37 15.11 17.12
CA SER A 30 0.54 15.91 18.35
C SER A 30 1.33 15.17 19.44
N GLY A 31 2.41 14.48 19.04
CA GLY A 31 3.23 13.69 19.96
C GLY A 31 2.62 12.35 20.41
N LYS A 32 1.36 12.06 20.08
CA LYS A 32 0.67 10.82 20.48
C LYS A 32 0.65 9.80 19.33
N ILE A 33 0.98 8.55 19.64
CA ILE A 33 0.80 7.43 18.73
C ILE A 33 -0.68 7.06 18.68
N ARG A 34 -1.21 6.88 17.47
CA ARG A 34 -2.59 6.54 17.20
C ARG A 34 -2.66 5.42 16.17
N ARG A 35 -3.77 4.67 16.21
CA ARG A 35 -4.09 3.64 15.23
C ARG A 35 -5.36 4.03 14.47
N ARG A 36 -5.38 3.83 13.15
CA ARG A 36 -6.57 3.99 12.30
C ARG A 36 -6.74 2.78 11.41
N SER A 37 -7.97 2.33 11.23
CA SER A 37 -8.33 1.33 10.24
C SER A 37 -9.09 2.03 9.11
N ILE A 38 -8.67 1.84 7.87
CA ILE A 38 -9.35 2.35 6.66
C ILE A 38 -9.99 1.14 5.98
N PRO A 39 -11.32 0.97 6.09
CA PRO A 39 -12.02 -0.13 5.43
C PRO A 39 -11.91 -0.03 3.91
N LEU A 40 -11.69 -1.16 3.24
CA LEU A 40 -11.77 -1.26 1.78
C LEU A 40 -13.17 -1.71 1.40
N ARG A 41 -14.05 -0.74 1.15
CA ARG A 41 -15.44 -1.02 0.76
C ARG A 41 -15.45 -1.55 -0.68
N ASN A 42 -16.33 -2.52 -0.96
CA ASN A 42 -16.47 -3.13 -2.28
C ASN A 42 -15.15 -3.70 -2.84
N PHE A 43 -14.28 -4.21 -1.96
CA PHE A 43 -13.00 -4.78 -2.33
C PHE A 43 -13.09 -6.31 -2.33
N ASP A 44 -12.87 -6.90 -3.49
CA ASP A 44 -12.87 -8.34 -3.73
C ASP A 44 -11.66 -8.80 -4.54
N LYS A 45 -11.59 -10.10 -4.84
CA LYS A 45 -10.51 -10.71 -5.63
C LYS A 45 -10.44 -10.24 -7.09
N ASN A 46 -11.47 -9.57 -7.61
CA ASN A 46 -11.53 -9.08 -8.99
C ASN A 46 -11.25 -7.57 -9.09
N THR A 47 -11.24 -6.88 -7.96
CA THR A 47 -11.07 -5.43 -7.90
C THR A 47 -9.71 -4.99 -8.48
N GLY A 48 -9.72 -3.91 -9.27
CA GLY A 48 -8.52 -3.28 -9.81
C GLY A 48 -7.77 -2.51 -8.72
N ILE A 49 -6.48 -2.78 -8.55
CA ILE A 49 -5.68 -2.15 -7.48
C ILE A 49 -5.54 -0.64 -7.69
N ASP A 50 -5.34 -0.21 -8.94
CA ASP A 50 -5.15 1.20 -9.27
C ASP A 50 -6.39 2.05 -8.93
N HIS A 51 -7.59 1.55 -9.27
CA HIS A 51 -8.86 2.18 -8.92
C HIS A 51 -8.98 2.39 -7.41
N ILE A 52 -8.65 1.38 -6.60
CA ILE A 52 -8.71 1.48 -5.14
C ILE A 52 -7.68 2.45 -4.60
N MET A 53 -6.48 2.51 -5.20
CA MET A 53 -5.48 3.50 -4.81
C MET A 53 -5.94 4.93 -5.07
N GLU A 54 -6.64 5.18 -6.19
CA GLU A 54 -7.23 6.48 -6.51
C GLU A 54 -8.36 6.84 -5.55
N ASP A 55 -9.28 5.91 -5.27
CA ASP A 55 -10.36 6.09 -4.30
C ASP A 55 -9.84 6.45 -2.90
N LEU A 56 -8.79 5.77 -2.46
CA LEU A 56 -8.16 6.03 -1.17
C LEU A 56 -7.50 7.43 -1.11
N LYS A 57 -6.98 7.92 -2.24
CA LYS A 57 -6.35 9.25 -2.35
C LYS A 57 -7.37 10.39 -2.53
N SER A 58 -8.54 10.10 -3.08
CA SER A 58 -9.63 11.05 -3.30
C SER A 58 -10.55 11.19 -2.08
N SER A 59 -10.63 10.15 -1.23
CA SER A 59 -11.45 10.16 -0.02
C SER A 59 -11.01 11.25 0.98
N PRO A 60 -11.89 12.21 1.37
CA PRO A 60 -11.54 13.33 2.25
C PRO A 60 -10.94 12.90 3.59
N ASP A 61 -11.45 11.81 4.16
CA ASP A 61 -11.04 11.34 5.49
C ASP A 61 -9.72 10.57 5.49
N ASN A 62 -9.37 9.96 4.36
CA ASN A 62 -8.26 9.02 4.24
C ASN A 62 -7.07 9.62 3.50
N SER A 63 -7.30 10.56 2.58
CA SER A 63 -6.30 11.17 1.70
C SER A 63 -5.06 11.69 2.44
N LYS A 64 -5.25 12.38 3.57
CA LYS A 64 -4.16 12.92 4.40
C LYS A 64 -3.20 11.86 4.95
N PHE A 65 -3.65 10.61 5.11
CA PHE A 65 -2.81 9.51 5.54
C PHE A 65 -2.25 8.75 4.34
N VAL A 66 -3.09 8.47 3.35
CA VAL A 66 -2.73 7.67 2.17
C VAL A 66 -1.66 8.36 1.33
N ARG A 67 -1.70 9.69 1.22
CA ARG A 67 -0.70 10.50 0.49
C ARG A 67 0.69 10.48 1.13
N LEU A 68 0.80 10.07 2.39
CA LEU A 68 2.08 9.91 3.09
C LEU A 68 2.72 8.53 2.87
N LEU A 69 2.01 7.60 2.23
CA LEU A 69 2.53 6.28 1.84
C LEU A 69 3.12 6.35 0.42
N SER A 70 4.15 5.55 0.15
CA SER A 70 4.61 5.36 -1.23
C SER A 70 3.58 4.57 -2.04
N ALA A 71 3.48 4.85 -3.35
CA ALA A 71 2.58 4.13 -4.24
C ALA A 71 2.88 2.63 -4.25
N ALA A 72 4.17 2.26 -4.30
CA ALA A 72 4.62 0.86 -4.25
C ALA A 72 4.17 0.15 -2.96
N GLN A 73 4.33 0.78 -1.79
CA GLN A 73 3.89 0.19 -0.53
C GLN A 73 2.37 -0.04 -0.52
N LEU A 74 1.59 0.95 -0.97
CA LEU A 74 0.13 0.84 -1.03
C LEU A 74 -0.31 -0.27 -1.98
N GLN A 75 0.29 -0.35 -3.16
CA GLN A 75 0.01 -1.39 -4.16
C GLN A 75 0.30 -2.79 -3.60
N ARG A 76 1.46 -3.00 -2.95
CA ARG A 76 1.80 -4.29 -2.32
C ARG A 76 0.77 -4.71 -1.28
N LEU A 77 0.40 -3.79 -0.36
CA LEU A 77 -0.57 -4.09 0.70
C LEU A 77 -1.95 -4.45 0.13
N LEU A 78 -2.44 -3.70 -0.86
CA LEU A 78 -3.72 -3.99 -1.51
C LEU A 78 -3.67 -5.33 -2.27
N THR A 79 -2.54 -5.63 -2.91
CA THR A 79 -2.34 -6.91 -3.62
C THR A 79 -2.34 -8.08 -2.64
N ILE A 80 -1.73 -7.95 -1.47
CA ILE A 80 -1.76 -8.98 -0.41
C ILE A 80 -3.19 -9.26 0.07
N ILE A 81 -4.03 -8.22 0.21
CA ILE A 81 -5.44 -8.40 0.56
C ILE A 81 -6.17 -9.14 -0.57
N LYS A 82 -5.97 -8.72 -1.82
CA LYS A 82 -6.60 -9.32 -3.01
C LYS A 82 -6.25 -10.80 -3.15
N ASP A 83 -4.97 -11.14 -3.00
CA ASP A 83 -4.47 -12.51 -2.99
C ASP A 83 -5.15 -13.37 -1.94
N LYS A 84 -5.26 -12.84 -0.71
CA LYS A 84 -5.89 -13.57 0.39
C LYS A 84 -7.37 -13.84 0.11
N LEU A 85 -8.09 -12.87 -0.47
CA LEU A 85 -9.47 -13.04 -0.94
C LEU A 85 -9.58 -14.02 -2.12
N GLY A 86 -8.52 -14.17 -2.91
CA GLY A 86 -8.37 -15.18 -3.96
C GLY A 86 -7.99 -16.58 -3.47
N GLY A 87 -7.74 -16.76 -2.16
CA GLY A 87 -7.36 -18.05 -1.57
C GLY A 87 -5.86 -18.29 -1.45
N LEU A 88 -5.02 -17.32 -1.81
CA LEU A 88 -3.57 -17.43 -1.64
C LEU A 88 -3.18 -17.30 -0.16
N SER A 89 -2.13 -17.99 0.26
CA SER A 89 -1.56 -17.80 1.61
C SER A 89 -0.84 -16.45 1.69
N LEU A 90 -0.69 -15.93 2.92
CA LEU A 90 0.01 -14.68 3.16
C LEU A 90 1.48 -14.80 2.75
N GLU A 91 2.09 -15.93 3.06
CA GLU A 91 3.49 -16.24 2.80
C GLU A 91 3.74 -16.29 1.29
N ALA A 92 2.87 -16.96 0.53
CA ALA A 92 2.96 -17.01 -0.93
C ALA A 92 2.74 -15.63 -1.56
N SER A 93 1.81 -14.84 -1.01
CA SER A 93 1.57 -13.47 -1.47
C SER A 93 2.78 -12.56 -1.25
N ILE A 94 3.41 -12.63 -0.07
CA ILE A 94 4.61 -11.85 0.25
C ILE A 94 5.77 -12.27 -0.67
N ALA A 95 5.99 -13.58 -0.85
CA ALA A 95 7.03 -14.09 -1.74
C ALA A 95 6.85 -13.59 -3.18
N ARG A 96 5.61 -13.64 -3.71
CA ARG A 96 5.26 -13.13 -5.04
C ARG A 96 5.50 -11.62 -5.15
N ASN A 97 5.12 -10.84 -4.15
CA ASN A 97 5.38 -9.39 -4.14
C ASN A 97 6.89 -9.09 -4.13
N ASN A 98 7.67 -9.79 -3.31
CA ASN A 98 9.12 -9.60 -3.24
C ASN A 98 9.80 -9.95 -4.57
N ALA A 99 9.34 -11.00 -5.25
CA ALA A 99 9.87 -11.41 -6.55
C ALA A 99 9.64 -10.35 -7.65
N MET A 100 8.56 -9.56 -7.56
CA MET A 100 8.28 -8.48 -8.53
C MET A 100 9.27 -7.32 -8.45
N ASP A 101 9.95 -7.13 -7.31
CA ASP A 101 10.92 -6.05 -7.13
C ASP A 101 12.37 -6.48 -7.46
N ILE A 102 12.60 -7.76 -7.77
CA ILE A 102 13.92 -8.26 -8.12
C ILE A 102 14.13 -8.01 -9.61
N LEU A 103 15.01 -7.07 -9.92
CA LEU A 103 15.58 -6.91 -11.26
C LEU A 103 16.82 -7.81 -11.38
N ASN A 104 16.96 -8.51 -12.50
CA ASN A 104 18.18 -9.25 -12.79
C ASN A 104 19.31 -8.25 -13.06
N PRO A 105 20.38 -8.19 -12.23
CA PRO A 105 21.45 -7.21 -12.40
C PRO A 105 22.26 -7.42 -13.67
N GLU A 106 22.28 -8.64 -14.21
CA GLU A 106 22.98 -8.99 -15.44
C GLU A 106 22.13 -8.72 -16.70
N GLU A 107 20.84 -8.43 -16.53
CA GLU A 107 19.94 -8.14 -17.64
C GLU A 107 20.09 -6.69 -18.07
N ASN A 108 20.54 -6.49 -19.31
CA ASN A 108 20.55 -5.16 -19.91
C ASN A 108 19.12 -4.80 -20.35
N LEU A 109 18.40 -4.08 -19.49
CA LEU A 109 17.03 -3.64 -19.74
C LEU A 109 16.85 -2.75 -20.98
N ASN A 110 17.94 -2.27 -21.60
CA ASN A 110 17.91 -1.50 -22.84
C ASN A 110 18.17 -2.35 -24.10
N LYS A 111 18.54 -3.62 -23.95
CA LYS A 111 18.80 -4.56 -25.05
C LYS A 111 17.78 -5.69 -24.99
N VAL A 112 16.62 -5.43 -25.57
CA VAL A 112 15.45 -6.33 -25.59
C VAL A 112 15.19 -6.89 -27.00
N ASP A 113 16.08 -6.60 -27.95
CA ASP A 113 16.06 -7.04 -29.33
C ASP A 113 16.61 -8.46 -29.49
N VAL A 114 15.99 -9.21 -30.42
CA VAL A 114 16.26 -10.63 -30.70
C VAL A 114 17.72 -10.89 -31.08
N GLU A 115 18.43 -9.90 -31.63
CA GLU A 115 19.84 -10.01 -32.01
C GLU A 115 20.81 -9.86 -30.82
N THR A 116 20.34 -9.36 -29.67
CA THR A 116 21.12 -9.18 -28.44
C THR A 116 20.65 -10.05 -27.26
N LEU A 117 19.70 -10.95 -27.50
CA LEU A 117 19.21 -11.95 -26.55
C LEU A 117 20.16 -13.15 -26.42
#